data_AF-A0AA40K862-F1
#
_entry.id   AF-A0AA40K862-F1
#
_cell.length_a   1.000
_cell.length_b   1.000
_cell.length_c   1.000
_cell.angle_alpha   90.00
_cell.angle_beta   90.00
_cell.angle_gamma   90.00
#
_symmetry.space_group_name_H-M   'P 1'
#
loop_
_entity.id
_entity.type
_entity.pdbx_description
1 polymer ?
#
loop_
_entity_poly.entity_id
_entity_poly.type
_entity_poly.pdbx_seq_one_letter_code
_entity_poly.pdbx_strand_id
1 'polypeptide(L)'
;MDIYDTLLRWAADQGIELHGISPQQIAGRGIGLVATRPLQKSSTLLTVPTSCLRTLNTVPYRIRQPFPKDAPVHGVLAASLALDALAPNPHFTAWNAVVPSRASLLSSLPIAWPSALLPFLPQPALDLLAKQSANFARDWALFQAHPLFPRAGVTPSITRIDYLYHWLLVNTRTFYHDLSWSTSTRLPAGDRMALQPVADLFNHADAGCGVAFDEEQFIISADRDYDEGEELFISYGAHGNDFLLVEYGFVLERNRWDEVELDEVLLPELTKRQKGLLEEKGFLGNYVLDAETECFRTQVAVRLLSMPLVRDWERFVDEEEEGSEEVQRRADRILVGILRTFLDKVWAVKAELEEVTTGEEGQREMLMNRWRQIEGLLEATIRRLEIK
;
A
#
# COMPACT_ATOMS: atom_id res chain seq x y z
N MET A 1 26.80 0.10 22.52
CA MET A 1 25.60 -0.74 22.59
C MET A 1 24.92 -0.58 21.26
N ASP A 2 24.60 -1.67 20.58
CA ASP A 2 23.97 -1.60 19.27
C ASP A 2 22.57 -0.96 19.39
N ILE A 3 22.07 -0.36 18.30
CA ILE A 3 20.73 0.25 18.26
C ILE A 3 19.65 -0.80 18.52
N TYR A 4 19.86 -2.04 18.08
CA TYR A 4 18.97 -3.17 18.29
C TYR A 4 18.96 -3.63 19.76
N ASP A 5 20.13 -3.72 20.41
CA ASP A 5 20.21 -4.02 21.85
C ASP A 5 19.45 -2.99 22.68
N THR A 6 19.55 -1.72 22.29
CA THR A 6 18.87 -0.61 22.96
C THR A 6 17.36 -0.71 22.78
N LEU A 7 16.90 -1.01 21.56
CA LEU A 7 15.49 -1.26 21.26
C LEU A 7 14.94 -2.44 22.07
N LEU A 8 15.63 -3.58 22.08
CA LEU A 8 15.14 -4.81 22.71
C LEU A 8 15.04 -4.67 24.24
N ARG A 9 15.97 -3.95 24.88
CA ARG A 9 15.87 -3.64 26.32
C ARG A 9 14.69 -2.73 26.61
N TRP A 10 14.55 -1.67 25.83
CA TRP A 10 13.40 -0.77 25.95
C TRP A 10 12.08 -1.51 25.74
N ALA A 11 12.00 -2.37 24.72
CA ALA A 11 10.83 -3.18 24.42
C ALA A 11 10.46 -4.08 25.61
N ALA A 12 11.44 -4.77 26.20
CA ALA A 12 11.23 -5.57 27.40
C ALA A 12 10.73 -4.73 28.60
N ASP A 13 11.28 -3.53 28.80
CA ASP A 13 10.82 -2.61 29.86
C ASP A 13 9.38 -2.12 29.63
N GLN A 14 8.90 -2.12 28.38
CA GLN A 14 7.50 -1.81 28.03
C GLN A 14 6.57 -3.03 28.11
N GLY A 15 7.10 -4.23 28.36
CA GLY A 15 6.33 -5.49 28.33
C GLY A 15 6.10 -6.04 26.93
N ILE A 16 6.88 -5.60 25.93
CA ILE A 16 6.90 -6.18 24.60
C ILE A 16 7.77 -7.44 24.63
N GLU A 17 7.19 -8.58 24.27
CA GLU A 17 7.86 -9.87 24.30
C GLU A 17 8.20 -10.34 22.88
N LEU A 18 9.47 -10.68 22.64
CA LEU A 18 9.95 -11.27 21.41
C LEU A 18 10.41 -12.70 21.68
N HIS A 19 9.99 -13.66 20.85
CA HIS A 19 10.28 -15.08 21.07
C HIS A 19 11.06 -15.69 19.90
N GLY A 20 12.38 -15.75 20.03
CA GLY A 20 13.24 -16.36 19.01
C GLY A 20 13.33 -15.57 17.71
N ILE A 21 13.07 -14.26 17.77
CA ILE A 21 13.21 -13.33 16.67
C ILE A 21 14.05 -12.12 17.09
N SER A 22 14.74 -11.48 16.14
CA SER A 22 15.52 -10.25 16.40
C SER A 22 15.52 -9.34 15.16
N PRO A 23 15.54 -8.01 15.34
CA PRO A 23 15.70 -7.10 14.21
C PRO A 23 17.10 -7.23 13.60
N GLN A 24 17.18 -7.10 12.28
CA GLN A 24 18.42 -7.10 11.52
C GLN A 24 18.30 -6.20 10.28
N GLN A 25 19.42 -5.63 9.83
CA GLN A 25 19.49 -4.95 8.54
C GLN A 25 19.40 -5.97 7.39
N ILE A 26 18.41 -5.79 6.53
CA ILE A 26 18.14 -6.58 5.33
C ILE A 26 18.54 -5.75 4.10
N ALA A 27 19.36 -6.32 3.24
CA ALA A 27 19.82 -5.67 2.02
C ALA A 27 18.61 -5.27 1.14
N GLY A 28 18.53 -3.99 0.78
CA GLY A 28 17.46 -3.45 -0.06
C GLY A 28 16.09 -3.29 0.60
N ARG A 29 15.87 -3.80 1.83
CA ARG A 29 14.57 -3.72 2.54
C ARG A 29 14.58 -2.93 3.84
N GLY A 30 15.74 -2.43 4.26
CA GLY A 30 15.85 -1.71 5.53
C GLY A 30 15.98 -2.67 6.70
N ILE A 31 15.23 -2.47 7.78
CA ILE A 31 15.24 -3.38 8.93
C ILE A 31 14.13 -4.43 8.73
N GLY A 32 14.41 -5.68 9.06
CA GLY A 32 13.47 -6.80 9.09
C GLY A 32 13.64 -7.62 10.37
N LEU A 33 12.69 -8.51 10.66
CA LEU A 33 12.78 -9.47 11.76
C LEU A 33 13.27 -10.81 11.24
N VAL A 34 14.27 -11.40 11.89
CA VAL A 34 14.84 -12.70 11.53
C VAL A 34 14.71 -13.69 12.67
N ALA A 35 14.58 -14.97 12.35
CA ALA A 35 14.57 -16.05 13.32
C ALA A 35 15.97 -16.24 13.91
N THR A 36 16.09 -16.28 15.23
CA THR A 36 17.37 -16.50 15.95
C THR A 36 17.58 -17.95 16.37
N ARG A 37 16.63 -18.81 16.03
CA ARG A 37 16.61 -20.27 16.22
C ARG A 37 15.49 -20.85 15.35
N PRO A 38 15.41 -22.19 15.16
CA PRO A 38 14.25 -22.79 14.53
C PRO A 38 12.94 -22.46 15.28
N LEU A 39 11.90 -22.11 14.52
CA LEU A 39 10.57 -21.74 15.01
C LEU A 39 9.51 -22.67 14.42
N GLN A 40 8.50 -22.99 15.21
CA GLN A 40 7.40 -23.85 14.78
C GLN A 40 6.21 -23.02 14.33
N LYS A 41 5.47 -23.54 13.35
CA LYS A 41 4.18 -23.00 12.95
C LYS A 41 3.27 -22.77 14.16
N SER A 42 2.55 -21.66 14.12
CA SER A 42 1.61 -21.20 15.16
C SER A 42 2.26 -20.85 16.50
N SER A 43 3.59 -20.88 16.63
CA SER A 43 4.27 -20.33 17.81
C SER A 43 4.13 -18.81 17.85
N THR A 44 3.94 -18.25 19.05
CA THR A 44 3.93 -16.81 19.28
C THR A 44 5.33 -16.24 19.04
N LEU A 45 5.43 -15.19 18.23
CA LEU A 45 6.67 -14.53 17.82
C LEU A 45 6.85 -13.19 18.52
N LEU A 46 5.78 -12.40 18.56
CA LEU A 46 5.76 -11.06 19.16
C LEU A 46 4.45 -10.86 19.91
N THR A 47 4.54 -10.34 21.13
CA THR A 47 3.41 -9.84 21.90
C THR A 47 3.62 -8.37 22.22
N VAL A 48 2.67 -7.50 21.87
CA VAL A 48 2.74 -6.05 22.13
C VAL A 48 1.52 -5.62 22.94
N PRO A 49 1.67 -5.18 24.19
CA PRO A 49 0.57 -4.62 24.97
C PRO A 49 -0.06 -3.40 24.31
N THR A 50 -1.38 -3.23 24.39
CA THR A 50 -2.09 -2.08 23.81
C THR A 50 -1.66 -0.75 24.43
N SER A 51 -1.14 -0.78 25.66
CA SER A 51 -0.53 0.37 26.35
C SER A 51 0.73 0.92 25.66
N CYS A 52 1.39 0.12 24.82
CA CYS A 52 2.59 0.53 24.07
C CYS A 52 2.27 1.25 22.75
N LEU A 53 1.02 1.19 22.29
CA LEU A 53 0.63 1.68 20.98
C LEU A 53 0.53 3.20 20.94
N ARG A 54 0.88 3.79 19.80
CA ARG A 54 0.51 5.18 19.50
C ARG A 54 -0.77 5.19 18.69
N THR A 55 -1.85 5.61 19.33
CA THR A 55 -3.20 5.71 18.77
C THR A 55 -3.72 7.13 18.96
N LEU A 56 -4.88 7.45 18.38
CA LEU A 56 -5.56 8.72 18.65
C LEU A 56 -5.71 8.99 20.17
N ASN A 57 -5.96 7.96 20.97
CA ASN A 57 -6.19 8.12 22.41
C ASN A 57 -4.90 8.31 23.23
N THR A 58 -3.75 7.87 22.72
CA THR A 58 -2.46 8.07 23.40
C THR A 58 -1.75 9.36 22.99
N VAL A 59 -2.24 10.04 21.93
CA VAL A 59 -1.80 11.41 21.61
C VAL A 59 -2.18 12.36 22.77
N PRO A 60 -1.21 13.15 23.31
CA PRO A 60 -1.48 14.08 24.38
C PRO A 60 -2.68 14.98 24.10
N TYR A 61 -3.56 15.17 25.09
CA TYR A 61 -4.80 15.95 24.92
C TYR A 61 -4.56 17.35 24.34
N ARG A 62 -3.48 18.02 24.76
CA ARG A 62 -3.06 19.35 24.24
C ARG A 62 -2.75 19.38 22.73
N ILE A 63 -2.39 18.23 22.14
CA ILE A 63 -2.12 18.06 20.71
C ILE A 63 -3.41 17.62 20.00
N ARG A 64 -4.18 16.69 20.57
CA ARG A 64 -5.39 16.16 19.92
C ARG A 64 -6.56 17.15 19.92
N GLN A 65 -6.83 17.78 21.07
CA GLN A 65 -8.05 18.57 21.28
C GLN A 65 -8.25 19.74 20.30
N PRO A 66 -7.21 20.45 19.84
CA PRO A 66 -7.41 21.58 18.93
C PRO A 66 -7.78 21.18 17.49
N PHE A 67 -7.63 19.91 17.10
CA PHE A 67 -8.09 19.45 15.79
C PHE A 67 -9.63 19.39 15.72
N PRO A 68 -10.22 19.60 14.53
CA PRO A 68 -11.63 19.30 14.29
C PRO A 68 -12.00 17.86 14.68
N LYS A 69 -13.26 17.63 15.06
CA LYS A 69 -13.73 16.29 15.50
C LYS A 69 -13.67 15.24 14.40
N ASP A 70 -13.75 15.67 13.15
CA ASP A 70 -13.67 14.88 11.92
C ASP A 70 -12.27 14.90 11.29
N ALA A 71 -11.26 15.42 11.99
CA ALA A 71 -9.89 15.35 11.53
C ALA A 71 -9.43 13.89 11.41
N PRO A 72 -8.82 13.49 10.28
CA PRO A 72 -8.31 12.14 10.10
C PRO A 72 -7.27 11.79 11.16
N VAL A 73 -7.34 10.56 11.68
CA VAL A 73 -6.40 10.08 12.72
C VAL A 73 -4.97 10.12 12.21
N HIS A 74 -4.77 9.83 10.93
CA HIS A 74 -3.47 9.94 10.26
C HIS A 74 -2.82 11.30 10.47
N GLY A 75 -3.51 12.39 10.13
CA GLY A 75 -3.01 13.75 10.25
C GLY A 75 -2.66 14.14 11.69
N VAL A 76 -3.46 13.68 12.66
CA VAL A 76 -3.24 13.91 14.09
C VAL A 76 -2.00 13.16 14.60
N LEU A 77 -1.83 11.88 14.21
CA LEU A 77 -0.63 11.10 14.56
C LEU A 77 0.61 11.74 13.94
N ALA A 78 0.56 12.12 12.66
CA ALA A 78 1.67 12.78 11.96
C ALA A 78 2.08 14.10 12.63
N ALA A 79 1.09 14.90 13.06
CA ALA A 79 1.34 16.13 13.82
C ALA A 79 1.98 15.85 15.18
N SER A 80 1.52 14.80 15.89
CA SER A 80 2.14 14.39 17.15
C SER A 80 3.61 13.99 16.96
N LEU A 81 3.92 13.20 15.93
CA LEU A 81 5.30 12.80 15.63
C LEU A 81 6.17 14.01 15.26
N ALA A 82 5.66 14.92 14.44
CA ALA A 82 6.40 16.11 14.03
C ALA A 82 6.70 17.04 15.22
N LEU A 83 5.76 17.17 16.17
CA LEU A 83 5.97 17.93 17.40
C LEU A 83 6.95 17.24 18.36
N ASP A 84 6.91 15.91 18.47
CA ASP A 84 7.88 15.14 19.27
C ASP A 84 9.32 15.34 18.75
N ALA A 85 9.51 15.51 17.43
CA ALA A 85 10.83 15.77 16.86
C ALA A 85 11.46 17.10 17.34
N LEU A 86 10.64 18.08 17.76
CA LEU A 86 11.12 19.35 18.30
C LEU A 86 11.45 19.28 19.80
N ALA A 87 10.72 18.43 20.51
CA ALA A 87 10.86 18.20 21.94
C ALA A 87 10.86 16.69 22.17
N PRO A 88 12.02 16.02 21.93
CA PRO A 88 12.10 14.56 21.92
C PRO A 88 11.48 13.95 23.16
N ASN A 89 10.51 13.06 22.94
CA ASN A 89 9.97 12.25 24.02
C ASN A 89 10.97 11.11 24.31
N PRO A 90 11.66 11.11 25.48
CA PRO A 90 12.66 10.10 25.80
C PRO A 90 12.09 8.68 25.76
N HIS A 91 10.78 8.53 26.04
CA HIS A 91 10.07 7.27 26.03
C HIS A 91 10.14 6.56 24.67
N PHE A 92 10.09 7.28 23.55
CA PHE A 92 10.12 6.67 22.21
C PHE A 92 11.48 6.71 21.54
N THR A 93 12.54 7.14 22.23
CA THR A 93 13.86 7.36 21.60
C THR A 93 14.44 6.08 21.00
N ALA A 94 14.31 4.95 21.69
CA ALA A 94 14.82 3.67 21.20
C ALA A 94 14.09 3.19 19.93
N TRP A 95 12.76 3.38 19.86
CA TRP A 95 11.97 3.03 18.68
C TRP A 95 12.20 4.01 17.52
N ASN A 96 12.26 5.31 17.79
CA ASN A 96 12.56 6.32 16.77
C ASN A 96 13.94 6.12 16.11
N ALA A 97 14.86 5.41 16.76
CA ALA A 97 16.17 5.08 16.20
C ALA A 97 16.14 3.97 15.14
N VAL A 98 15.05 3.20 15.05
CA VAL A 98 14.91 2.05 14.14
C VAL A 98 13.82 2.23 13.08
N VAL A 99 13.07 3.33 13.10
CA VAL A 99 12.16 3.67 12.00
C VAL A 99 12.95 4.13 10.76
N PRO A 100 12.39 4.03 9.54
CA PRO A 100 13.07 4.47 8.33
C PRO A 100 13.54 5.92 8.41
N SER A 101 14.75 6.17 7.90
CA SER A 101 15.27 7.53 7.84
C SER A 101 14.45 8.40 6.89
N ARG A 102 14.51 9.71 7.10
CA ARG A 102 13.90 10.69 6.20
C ARG A 102 14.36 10.55 4.75
N ALA A 103 15.66 10.34 4.53
CA ALA A 103 16.20 10.15 3.20
C ALA A 103 15.59 8.89 2.55
N SER A 104 15.50 7.79 3.30
CA SER A 104 14.92 6.53 2.82
C SER A 104 13.48 6.73 2.34
N LEU A 105 12.58 7.28 3.17
CA LEU A 105 11.17 7.43 2.79
C LEU A 105 10.98 8.42 1.64
N LEU A 106 11.69 9.55 1.65
CA LEU A 106 11.55 10.54 0.58
C LEU A 106 12.14 10.05 -0.75
N SER A 107 13.13 9.16 -0.73
CA SER A 107 13.67 8.54 -1.94
C SER A 107 12.72 7.47 -2.51
N SER A 108 11.98 6.74 -1.66
CA SER A 108 11.20 5.56 -2.07
C SER A 108 9.76 5.86 -2.49
N LEU A 109 9.10 6.87 -1.89
CA LEU A 109 7.67 7.12 -2.11
C LEU A 109 7.40 8.17 -3.21
N PRO A 110 6.55 7.86 -4.21
CA PRO A 110 6.31 8.74 -5.36
C PRO A 110 5.89 10.19 -5.05
N ILE A 111 5.16 10.43 -3.95
CA ILE A 111 4.77 11.79 -3.53
C ILE A 111 5.96 12.73 -3.26
N ALA A 112 7.13 12.17 -3.00
CA ALA A 112 8.37 12.91 -2.77
C ALA A 112 9.29 12.95 -4.00
N TRP A 113 8.95 12.26 -5.08
CA TRP A 113 9.78 12.20 -6.29
C TRP A 113 9.72 13.50 -7.10
N PRO A 114 10.72 13.75 -7.97
CA PRO A 114 10.64 14.83 -8.94
C PRO A 114 9.41 14.70 -9.83
N SER A 115 8.72 15.83 -10.10
CA SER A 115 7.51 15.86 -10.92
C SER A 115 7.70 15.30 -12.33
N ALA A 116 8.93 15.31 -12.85
CA ALA A 116 9.27 14.73 -14.16
C ALA A 116 9.19 13.20 -14.21
N LEU A 117 9.22 12.51 -13.06
CA LEU A 117 9.08 11.05 -12.99
C LEU A 117 7.62 10.60 -12.88
N LEU A 118 6.72 11.45 -12.36
CA LEU A 118 5.34 11.06 -12.10
C LEU A 118 4.57 10.61 -13.36
N PRO A 119 4.74 11.23 -14.54
CA PRO A 119 4.06 10.77 -15.77
C PRO A 119 4.39 9.33 -16.18
N PHE A 120 5.46 8.74 -15.65
CA PHE A 120 5.85 7.36 -15.94
C PHE A 120 5.21 6.33 -15.00
N LEU A 121 4.43 6.76 -14.00
CA LEU A 121 3.63 5.84 -13.20
C LEU A 121 2.48 5.26 -14.04
N PRO A 122 2.11 3.98 -13.84
CA PRO A 122 0.87 3.44 -14.39
C PRO A 122 -0.34 4.25 -13.93
N GLN A 123 -1.41 4.29 -14.74
CA GLN A 123 -2.61 5.09 -14.42
C GLN A 123 -3.22 4.78 -13.04
N PRO A 124 -3.34 3.52 -12.59
CA PRO A 124 -3.82 3.22 -11.24
C PRO A 124 -2.94 3.82 -10.13
N ALA A 125 -1.62 3.81 -10.31
CA ALA A 125 -0.69 4.42 -9.37
C ALA A 125 -0.81 5.96 -9.36
N LEU A 126 -1.08 6.59 -10.51
CA LEU A 126 -1.35 8.03 -10.58
C LEU A 126 -2.62 8.41 -9.80
N ASP A 127 -3.68 7.62 -9.92
CA ASP A 127 -4.96 7.89 -9.23
C ASP A 127 -4.82 7.72 -7.71
N LEU A 128 -4.10 6.68 -7.28
CA LEU A 128 -3.71 6.49 -5.89
C LEU A 128 -2.86 7.66 -5.37
N LEU A 129 -1.84 8.08 -6.13
CA LEU A 129 -0.97 9.19 -5.76
C LEU A 129 -1.72 10.52 -5.67
N ALA A 130 -2.70 10.76 -6.54
CA ALA A 130 -3.55 11.93 -6.49
C ALA A 130 -4.36 11.98 -5.19
N LYS A 131 -4.95 10.84 -4.78
CA LYS A 131 -5.66 10.70 -3.51
C LYS A 131 -4.74 10.88 -2.31
N GLN A 132 -3.56 10.26 -2.33
CA GLN A 132 -2.55 10.39 -1.27
C GLN A 132 -2.09 11.86 -1.13
N SER A 133 -1.84 12.54 -2.25
CA SER A 133 -1.45 13.95 -2.29
C SER A 133 -2.55 14.87 -1.74
N ALA A 134 -3.82 14.59 -2.06
CA ALA A 134 -4.96 15.34 -1.54
C ALA A 134 -5.11 15.15 -0.02
N ASN A 135 -4.94 13.91 0.47
CA ASN A 135 -4.96 13.60 1.90
C ASN A 135 -3.85 14.34 2.64
N PHE A 136 -2.61 14.27 2.14
CA PHE A 136 -1.47 14.99 2.70
C PHE A 136 -1.71 16.51 2.72
N ALA A 137 -2.21 17.09 1.62
CA ALA A 137 -2.48 18.53 1.54
C ALA A 137 -3.51 18.99 2.57
N ARG A 138 -4.59 18.22 2.75
CA ARG A 138 -5.60 18.47 3.80
C ARG A 138 -4.99 18.41 5.19
N ASP A 139 -4.26 17.33 5.50
CA ASP A 139 -3.72 17.10 6.84
C ASP A 139 -2.63 18.11 7.20
N TRP A 140 -1.79 18.48 6.23
CA TRP A 140 -0.82 19.56 6.37
C TRP A 140 -1.51 20.90 6.66
N ALA A 141 -2.59 21.24 5.95
CA ALA A 141 -3.34 22.47 6.22
C ALA A 141 -3.95 22.49 7.64
N LEU A 142 -4.49 21.36 8.11
CA LEU A 142 -4.97 21.21 9.48
C LEU A 142 -3.85 21.42 10.50
N PHE A 143 -2.67 20.84 10.26
CA PHE A 143 -1.53 21.02 11.15
C PHE A 143 -0.99 22.46 11.12
N GLN A 144 -0.95 23.13 9.97
CA GLN A 144 -0.55 24.54 9.88
C GLN A 144 -1.48 25.48 10.67
N ALA A 145 -2.77 25.15 10.74
CA ALA A 145 -3.76 25.88 11.53
C ALA A 145 -3.68 25.56 13.05
N HIS A 146 -2.93 24.52 13.44
CA HIS A 146 -2.87 24.05 14.81
C HIS A 146 -2.15 25.07 15.73
N PRO A 147 -2.64 25.32 16.97
CA PRO A 147 -2.02 26.32 17.87
C PRO A 147 -0.57 26.03 18.26
N LEU A 148 -0.19 24.75 18.31
CA LEU A 148 1.19 24.31 18.58
C LEU A 148 2.09 24.30 17.33
N PHE A 149 1.58 24.68 16.16
CA PHE A 149 2.39 24.73 14.95
C PHE A 149 3.53 25.75 15.11
N PRO A 150 4.80 25.33 15.02
CA PRO A 150 5.93 26.24 15.11
C PRO A 150 5.98 27.11 13.85
N ARG A 151 5.52 28.35 13.97
CA ARG A 151 5.45 29.28 12.84
C ARG A 151 6.83 29.57 12.26
N ALA A 152 6.87 29.81 10.94
CA ALA A 152 8.09 30.19 10.24
C ALA A 152 8.75 31.41 10.92
N GLY A 153 10.07 31.33 11.13
CA GLY A 153 10.85 32.37 11.82
C GLY A 153 10.99 32.19 13.34
N VAL A 154 10.34 31.18 13.93
CA VAL A 154 10.57 30.76 15.33
C VAL A 154 11.40 29.48 15.33
N THR A 155 12.50 29.45 16.09
CA THR A 155 13.32 28.25 16.27
C THR A 155 12.88 27.48 17.53
N PRO A 156 12.61 26.16 17.42
CA PRO A 156 12.71 25.33 16.22
C PRO A 156 11.46 25.43 15.31
N SER A 157 11.63 25.28 14.00
CA SER A 157 10.55 25.33 12.99
C SER A 157 10.28 23.95 12.39
N ILE A 158 9.04 23.70 11.93
CA ILE A 158 8.69 22.51 11.13
C ILE A 158 8.38 22.95 9.70
N THR A 159 9.11 22.40 8.72
CA THR A 159 8.83 22.61 7.29
C THR A 159 7.79 21.61 6.77
N ARG A 160 7.24 21.89 5.58
CA ARG A 160 6.34 20.96 4.90
C ARG A 160 6.97 19.59 4.65
N ILE A 161 8.28 19.54 4.37
CA ILE A 161 8.99 18.27 4.15
C ILE A 161 9.23 17.54 5.47
N ASP A 162 9.46 18.25 6.57
CA ASP A 162 9.56 17.61 7.89
C ASP A 162 8.22 16.96 8.27
N TYR A 163 7.10 17.63 8.03
CA TYR A 163 5.79 17.03 8.25
C TYR A 163 5.49 15.88 7.28
N LEU A 164 5.87 16.00 5.99
CA LEU A 164 5.72 14.93 5.00
C LEU A 164 6.41 13.64 5.47
N TYR A 165 7.63 13.74 5.99
CA TYR A 165 8.34 12.58 6.55
C TYR A 165 7.53 11.87 7.65
N HIS A 166 7.01 12.61 8.63
CA HIS A 166 6.23 12.03 9.71
C HIS A 166 4.86 11.51 9.24
N TRP A 167 4.26 12.17 8.25
CA TRP A 167 3.03 11.70 7.61
C TRP A 167 3.25 10.38 6.87
N LEU A 168 4.38 10.23 6.17
CA LEU A 168 4.76 8.98 5.51
C LEU A 168 5.15 7.87 6.50
N LEU A 169 5.73 8.20 7.66
CA LEU A 169 5.92 7.22 8.73
C LEU A 169 4.57 6.63 9.18
N VAL A 170 3.56 7.48 9.40
CA VAL A 170 2.20 7.01 9.73
C VAL A 170 1.61 6.17 8.60
N ASN A 171 1.77 6.62 7.35
CA ASN A 171 1.27 5.90 6.18
C ASN A 171 1.84 4.48 6.05
N THR A 172 3.14 4.32 6.31
CA THR A 172 3.89 3.08 6.03
C THR A 172 4.01 2.13 7.22
N ARG A 173 3.70 2.58 8.44
CA ARG A 173 3.98 1.83 9.69
C ARG A 173 2.77 1.65 10.61
N THR A 174 1.57 2.02 10.16
CA THR A 174 0.36 1.81 10.97
C THR A 174 -0.28 0.44 10.74
N PHE A 175 -0.85 -0.10 11.81
CA PHE A 175 -1.66 -1.31 11.82
C PHE A 175 -3.12 -0.96 12.01
N TYR A 176 -4.01 -1.77 11.44
CA TYR A 176 -5.43 -1.68 11.75
C TYR A 176 -5.66 -1.98 13.24
N HIS A 177 -6.38 -1.09 13.92
CA HIS A 177 -6.68 -1.22 15.34
C HIS A 177 -8.08 -0.66 15.63
N ASP A 178 -9.05 -1.55 15.84
CA ASP A 178 -10.42 -1.17 16.17
C ASP A 178 -10.56 -0.92 17.67
N LEU A 179 -10.85 0.32 18.04
CA LEU A 179 -11.07 0.77 19.43
C LEU A 179 -12.53 0.59 19.89
N SER A 180 -13.39 -0.09 19.13
CA SER A 180 -14.82 -0.22 19.44
C SER A 180 -15.13 -0.82 20.82
N TRP A 181 -14.16 -1.49 21.44
CA TRP A 181 -14.24 -2.00 22.81
C TRP A 181 -14.09 -0.91 23.90
N SER A 182 -13.39 0.19 23.60
CA SER A 182 -13.06 1.25 24.58
C SER A 182 -13.89 2.54 24.46
N THR A 183 -14.60 2.75 23.34
CA THR A 183 -15.34 3.99 23.07
C THR A 183 -16.74 3.73 22.52
N SER A 184 -17.73 4.48 22.99
CA SER A 184 -19.12 4.42 22.51
C SER A 184 -19.31 4.85 21.05
N THR A 185 -18.27 5.44 20.43
CA THR A 185 -18.28 5.91 19.04
C THR A 185 -17.27 5.10 18.23
N ARG A 186 -17.73 4.42 17.18
CA ARG A 186 -16.86 3.65 16.30
C ARG A 186 -16.27 4.57 15.23
N LEU A 187 -14.94 4.67 15.18
CA LEU A 187 -14.25 5.43 14.13
C LEU A 187 -14.53 4.83 12.73
N PRO A 188 -14.47 5.63 11.65
CA PRO A 188 -14.42 5.11 10.29
C PRO A 188 -13.29 4.09 10.14
N ALA A 189 -13.47 3.09 9.25
CA ALA A 189 -12.48 2.02 9.09
C ALA A 189 -11.07 2.55 8.76
N GLY A 190 -10.97 3.59 7.93
CA GLY A 190 -9.69 4.24 7.58
C GLY A 190 -9.02 5.02 8.71
N ASP A 191 -9.72 5.27 9.83
CA ASP A 191 -9.18 5.96 11.00
C ASP A 191 -8.87 5.01 12.17
N ARG A 192 -9.09 3.70 11.98
CA ARG A 192 -8.77 2.66 12.97
C ARG A 192 -7.33 2.24 12.81
N MET A 193 -6.42 3.10 13.22
CA MET A 193 -4.98 2.89 13.05
C MET A 193 -4.16 3.13 14.31
N ALA A 194 -3.07 2.39 14.43
CA ALA A 194 -2.09 2.49 15.50
C ALA A 194 -0.67 2.34 14.95
N LEU A 195 0.28 3.13 15.46
CA LEU A 195 1.70 2.79 15.31
C LEU A 195 2.09 1.84 16.42
N GLN A 196 2.77 0.76 16.06
CA GLN A 196 3.08 -0.34 16.97
C GLN A 196 4.59 -0.58 16.99
N PRO A 197 5.28 -0.27 18.10
CA PRO A 197 6.72 -0.51 18.21
C PRO A 197 7.05 -1.98 17.97
N VAL A 198 8.17 -2.23 17.29
CA VAL A 198 8.73 -3.56 16.96
C VAL A 198 7.90 -4.32 15.91
N ALA A 199 6.57 -4.31 16.00
CA ALA A 199 5.73 -4.95 14.98
C ALA A 199 5.86 -4.28 13.62
N ASP A 200 6.06 -2.96 13.60
CA ASP A 200 6.30 -2.18 12.40
C ASP A 200 7.62 -2.48 11.70
N LEU A 201 8.48 -3.33 12.27
CA LEU A 201 9.74 -3.78 11.66
C LEU A 201 9.58 -5.06 10.82
N PHE A 202 8.44 -5.76 10.90
CA PHE A 202 8.18 -6.87 9.98
C PHE A 202 7.99 -6.33 8.56
N ASN A 203 8.68 -6.93 7.59
CA ASN A 203 8.49 -6.57 6.19
C ASN A 203 7.26 -7.26 5.59
N HIS A 204 6.85 -6.78 4.42
CA HIS A 204 5.70 -7.30 3.70
C HIS A 204 6.05 -8.52 2.85
N ALA A 205 5.17 -9.51 2.86
CA ALA A 205 5.02 -10.48 1.78
C ALA A 205 3.52 -10.69 1.46
N ASP A 206 3.23 -11.26 0.30
CA ASP A 206 1.86 -11.47 -0.18
C ASP A 206 1.06 -12.46 0.69
N ALA A 207 1.76 -13.27 1.48
CA ALA A 207 1.34 -14.02 2.66
C ALA A 207 2.39 -13.88 3.77
N GLY A 208 2.01 -14.04 5.04
CA GLY A 208 2.98 -14.03 6.13
C GLY A 208 2.37 -14.44 7.47
N CYS A 209 3.11 -14.16 8.53
CA CYS A 209 2.75 -14.42 9.92
C CYS A 209 1.35 -13.90 10.24
N GLY A 210 0.62 -14.65 11.06
CA GLY A 210 -0.72 -14.29 11.50
C GLY A 210 -0.65 -13.13 12.49
N VAL A 211 -1.50 -12.11 12.29
CA VAL A 211 -1.65 -10.96 13.18
C VAL A 211 -3.02 -11.03 13.83
N ALA A 212 -3.06 -10.99 15.15
CA ALA A 212 -4.28 -10.95 15.94
C ALA A 212 -4.17 -9.87 17.02
N PHE A 213 -5.29 -9.33 17.48
CA PHE A 213 -5.33 -8.39 18.58
C PHE A 213 -6.63 -8.48 19.36
N ASP A 214 -6.56 -8.09 20.63
CA ASP A 214 -7.70 -7.91 21.53
C ASP A 214 -7.58 -6.57 22.28
N GLU A 215 -8.31 -6.41 23.39
CA GLU A 215 -8.29 -5.18 24.20
C GLU A 215 -6.94 -4.97 24.92
N GLU A 216 -6.19 -6.05 25.17
CA GLU A 216 -4.99 -6.05 26.01
C GLU A 216 -3.71 -6.06 25.19
N GLN A 217 -3.70 -6.75 24.05
CA GLN A 217 -2.46 -6.99 23.29
C GLN A 217 -2.66 -7.28 21.81
N PHE A 218 -1.58 -7.09 21.06
CA PHE A 218 -1.37 -7.59 19.71
C PHE A 218 -0.43 -8.80 19.76
N ILE A 219 -0.73 -9.81 18.94
CA ILE A 219 0.03 -11.05 18.83
C ILE A 219 0.38 -11.30 17.38
N ILE A 220 1.66 -11.56 17.10
CA ILE A 220 2.13 -12.09 15.82
C ILE A 220 2.55 -13.54 16.02
N SER A 221 2.02 -14.44 15.19
CA SER A 221 2.29 -15.88 15.25
C SER A 221 2.84 -16.41 13.94
N ALA A 222 3.74 -17.38 14.01
CA ALA A 222 4.33 -18.00 12.83
C ALA A 222 3.27 -18.69 11.96
N ASP A 223 3.29 -18.42 10.66
CA ASP A 223 2.42 -19.04 9.65
C ASP A 223 2.93 -20.41 9.17
N ARG A 224 4.25 -20.63 9.28
CA ARG A 224 4.96 -21.86 8.94
C ARG A 224 6.11 -22.12 9.91
N ASP A 225 6.80 -23.23 9.72
CA ASP A 225 8.09 -23.46 10.37
C ASP A 225 9.16 -22.56 9.72
N TYR A 226 10.09 -22.06 10.54
CA TYR A 226 11.21 -21.22 10.11
C TYR A 226 12.53 -21.81 10.58
N ASP A 227 13.53 -21.79 9.70
CA ASP A 227 14.93 -22.06 10.04
C ASP A 227 15.60 -20.82 10.66
N GLU A 228 16.66 -21.03 11.43
CA GLU A 228 17.48 -19.93 11.95
C GLU A 228 18.06 -19.08 10.81
N GLY A 229 17.94 -17.75 10.94
CA GLY A 229 18.39 -16.79 9.94
C GLY A 229 17.35 -16.46 8.86
N GLU A 230 16.21 -17.15 8.80
CA GLU A 230 15.12 -16.77 7.88
C GLU A 230 14.45 -15.46 8.34
N GLU A 231 14.15 -14.60 7.37
CA GLU A 231 13.34 -13.40 7.59
C GLU A 231 11.85 -13.76 7.74
N LEU A 232 11.20 -13.13 8.71
CA LEU A 232 9.77 -13.26 8.96
C LEU A 232 9.03 -12.07 8.36
N PHE A 233 7.93 -12.36 7.67
CA PHE A 233 7.10 -11.37 7.01
C PHE A 233 5.70 -11.36 7.61
N ILE A 234 5.01 -10.22 7.49
CA ILE A 234 3.55 -10.11 7.67
C ILE A 234 2.91 -9.69 6.35
N SER A 235 1.59 -9.89 6.23
CA SER A 235 0.84 -9.28 5.13
C SER A 235 0.28 -7.93 5.56
N TYR A 236 0.56 -6.88 4.79
CA TYR A 236 -0.03 -5.55 5.01
C TYR A 236 -1.46 -5.47 4.45
N GLY A 237 -1.88 -6.50 3.71
CA GLY A 237 -3.14 -6.58 2.99
C GLY A 237 -2.97 -7.26 1.64
N ALA A 238 -4.09 -7.58 0.99
CA ALA A 238 -4.12 -8.06 -0.40
C ALA A 238 -3.96 -6.86 -1.34
N HIS A 239 -2.72 -6.46 -1.58
CA HIS A 239 -2.39 -5.24 -2.32
C HIS A 239 -1.58 -5.55 -3.57
N GLY A 240 -2.04 -5.04 -4.72
CA GLY A 240 -1.27 -5.05 -5.96
C GLY A 240 -0.06 -4.11 -5.92
N ASN A 241 0.85 -4.26 -6.88
CA ASN A 241 2.13 -3.54 -6.83
C ASN A 241 1.97 -2.02 -7.03
N ASP A 242 0.93 -1.53 -7.70
CA ASP A 242 0.66 -0.10 -7.81
C ASP A 242 0.31 0.53 -6.45
N PHE A 243 -0.47 -0.19 -5.62
CA PHE A 243 -0.78 0.23 -4.26
C PHE A 243 0.45 0.19 -3.35
N LEU A 244 1.22 -0.90 -3.41
CA LEU A 244 2.45 -1.04 -2.62
C LEU A 244 3.48 0.06 -2.98
N LEU A 245 3.60 0.40 -4.26
CA LEU A 245 4.50 1.46 -4.72
C LEU A 245 4.09 2.82 -4.14
N VAL A 246 2.81 3.19 -4.26
CA VAL A 246 2.34 4.51 -3.84
C VAL A 246 2.29 4.65 -2.32
N GLU A 247 1.79 3.63 -1.61
CA GLU A 247 1.54 3.73 -0.17
C GLU A 247 2.73 3.27 0.68
N TYR A 248 3.60 2.41 0.16
CA TYR A 248 4.76 1.87 0.90
C TYR A 248 6.13 2.10 0.24
N GLY A 249 6.18 2.52 -1.03
CA GLY A 249 7.43 2.85 -1.72
C GLY A 249 8.22 1.64 -2.22
N PHE A 250 7.56 0.49 -2.43
CA PHE A 250 8.20 -0.70 -3.01
C PHE A 250 7.22 -1.51 -3.86
N VAL A 251 7.74 -2.37 -4.74
CA VAL A 251 6.99 -3.42 -5.42
C VAL A 251 7.55 -4.79 -5.02
N LEU A 252 6.70 -5.81 -4.99
CA LEU A 252 7.11 -7.18 -4.78
C LEU A 252 7.44 -7.82 -6.12
N GLU A 253 8.59 -8.50 -6.24
CA GLU A 253 9.00 -9.20 -7.46
C GLU A 253 7.97 -10.27 -7.87
N ARG A 254 7.47 -11.02 -6.87
CA ARG A 254 6.37 -11.97 -7.00
C ARG A 254 5.26 -11.58 -6.05
N ASN A 255 4.10 -11.27 -6.60
CA ASN A 255 2.94 -10.87 -5.82
C ASN A 255 1.69 -11.51 -6.40
N ARG A 256 1.09 -12.44 -5.66
CA ARG A 256 -0.16 -13.09 -6.08
C ARG A 256 -1.36 -12.15 -6.17
N TRP A 257 -1.26 -10.96 -5.58
CA TRP A 257 -2.29 -9.91 -5.62
C TRP A 257 -2.01 -8.86 -6.68
N ASP A 258 -0.99 -9.04 -7.51
CA ASP A 258 -0.71 -8.07 -8.57
C ASP A 258 -1.75 -8.15 -9.68
N GLU A 259 -2.14 -6.99 -10.15
CA GLU A 259 -3.15 -6.81 -11.19
C GLU A 259 -2.75 -5.67 -12.12
N VAL A 260 -3.39 -5.64 -13.28
CA VAL A 260 -3.24 -4.60 -14.29
C VAL A 260 -4.62 -4.08 -14.66
N GLU A 261 -4.81 -2.77 -14.54
CA GLU A 261 -6.03 -2.09 -15.01
C GLU A 261 -5.95 -1.81 -16.51
N LEU A 262 -7.06 -2.07 -17.21
CA LEU A 262 -7.19 -1.96 -18.66
C LEU A 262 -8.04 -0.77 -19.10
N ASP A 263 -8.56 0.03 -18.17
CA ASP A 263 -9.50 1.11 -18.47
C ASP A 263 -8.99 2.06 -19.55
N GLU A 264 -7.71 2.40 -19.51
CA GLU A 264 -7.07 3.29 -20.48
C GLU A 264 -7.05 2.77 -21.93
N VAL A 265 -7.08 1.45 -22.13
CA VAL A 265 -7.08 0.82 -23.46
C VAL A 265 -8.43 0.21 -23.83
N LEU A 266 -9.27 -0.15 -22.85
CA LEU A 266 -10.57 -0.77 -23.08
C LEU A 266 -11.70 0.25 -23.20
N LEU A 267 -11.69 1.33 -22.38
CA LEU A 267 -12.72 2.37 -22.47
C LEU A 267 -12.75 3.08 -23.83
N PRO A 268 -11.62 3.33 -24.53
CA PRO A 268 -11.65 3.90 -25.88
C PRO A 268 -12.36 3.02 -26.92
N GLU A 269 -12.33 1.70 -26.76
CA GLU A 269 -12.97 0.74 -27.69
C GLU A 269 -14.50 0.74 -27.57
N LEU A 270 -15.04 1.25 -26.45
CA LEU A 270 -16.48 1.28 -26.20
C LEU A 270 -17.14 2.53 -26.78
N THR A 271 -18.22 2.34 -27.54
CA THR A 271 -19.07 3.44 -28.00
C THR A 271 -19.81 4.11 -26.82
N LYS A 272 -20.29 5.34 -27.01
CA LYS A 272 -21.11 6.04 -26.00
C LYS A 272 -22.31 5.23 -25.53
N ARG A 273 -22.97 4.51 -26.45
CA ARG A 273 -24.12 3.65 -26.13
C ARG A 273 -23.69 2.48 -25.23
N GLN A 274 -22.59 1.82 -25.55
CA GLN A 274 -22.07 0.70 -24.76
C GLN A 274 -21.63 1.14 -23.36
N LYS A 275 -20.98 2.31 -23.25
CA LYS A 275 -20.65 2.89 -21.93
C LYS A 275 -21.91 3.12 -21.08
N GLY A 276 -22.97 3.65 -21.68
CA GLY A 276 -24.26 3.84 -20.98
C GLY A 276 -24.88 2.52 -20.48
N LEU A 277 -24.82 1.45 -21.28
CA LEU A 277 -25.30 0.12 -20.86
C LEU A 277 -24.48 -0.45 -19.69
N LEU A 278 -23.16 -0.31 -19.76
CA LEU A 278 -22.26 -0.75 -18.69
C LEU A 278 -22.48 0.05 -17.41
N GLU A 279 -22.71 1.36 -17.52
CA GLU A 279 -23.01 2.22 -16.37
C GLU A 279 -24.33 1.84 -15.71
N GLU A 280 -25.39 1.61 -16.51
CA GLU A 280 -26.70 1.18 -16.02
C GLU A 280 -26.63 -0.14 -15.26
N LYS A 281 -25.80 -1.09 -15.73
CA LYS A 281 -25.59 -2.39 -15.07
C LYS A 281 -24.48 -2.36 -13.99
N GLY A 282 -23.83 -1.22 -13.76
CA GLY A 282 -22.77 -1.07 -12.74
C GLY A 282 -21.40 -1.66 -13.11
N PHE A 283 -21.17 -1.99 -14.39
CA PHE A 283 -19.95 -2.60 -14.91
C PHE A 283 -19.01 -1.64 -15.66
N LEU A 284 -19.29 -0.33 -15.69
CA LEU A 284 -18.39 0.63 -16.35
C LEU A 284 -17.09 0.83 -15.53
N GLY A 285 -15.94 0.62 -16.18
CA GLY A 285 -14.60 0.85 -15.63
C GLY A 285 -14.17 -0.15 -14.56
N ASN A 286 -12.96 0.03 -14.03
CA ASN A 286 -12.25 -0.94 -13.16
C ASN A 286 -12.12 -2.32 -13.82
N TYR A 287 -11.75 -2.33 -15.10
CA TYR A 287 -11.43 -3.56 -15.82
C TYR A 287 -10.02 -3.98 -15.44
N VAL A 288 -9.88 -5.12 -14.78
CA VAL A 288 -8.59 -5.62 -14.31
C VAL A 288 -8.33 -7.03 -14.83
N LEU A 289 -7.04 -7.38 -14.91
CA LEU A 289 -6.56 -8.75 -15.05
C LEU A 289 -5.48 -9.02 -14.01
N ASP A 290 -5.44 -10.25 -13.52
CA ASP A 290 -4.37 -10.77 -12.68
C ASP A 290 -3.58 -11.87 -13.43
N ALA A 291 -2.71 -12.59 -12.73
CA ALA A 291 -1.90 -13.66 -13.31
C ALA A 291 -2.72 -14.86 -13.82
N GLU A 292 -3.93 -15.07 -13.28
CA GLU A 292 -4.77 -16.23 -13.55
C GLU A 292 -5.90 -15.93 -14.52
N THR A 293 -6.56 -14.78 -14.40
CA THR A 293 -7.75 -14.43 -15.16
C THR A 293 -8.01 -12.92 -15.24
N GLU A 294 -8.79 -12.54 -16.25
CA GLU A 294 -9.49 -11.27 -16.29
C GLU A 294 -10.71 -11.29 -15.35
N CYS A 295 -10.97 -10.16 -14.69
CA CYS A 295 -12.11 -10.05 -13.77
C CYS A 295 -13.45 -10.07 -14.52
N PHE A 296 -14.53 -10.33 -13.78
CA PHE A 296 -15.87 -10.39 -14.36
C PHE A 296 -16.29 -9.07 -15.04
N ARG A 297 -15.85 -7.91 -14.55
CA ARG A 297 -16.14 -6.61 -15.19
C ARG A 297 -15.51 -6.54 -16.59
N THR A 298 -14.25 -6.97 -16.71
CA THR A 298 -13.53 -7.05 -17.99
C THR A 298 -14.26 -7.99 -18.95
N GLN A 299 -14.69 -9.16 -18.46
CA GLN A 299 -15.47 -10.12 -19.23
C GLN A 299 -16.79 -9.54 -19.76
N VAL A 300 -17.54 -8.84 -18.91
CA VAL A 300 -18.79 -8.18 -19.28
C VAL A 300 -18.56 -7.14 -20.39
N ALA A 301 -17.53 -6.30 -20.25
CA ALA A 301 -17.23 -5.26 -21.24
C ALA A 301 -16.74 -5.83 -22.58
N VAL A 302 -15.84 -6.82 -22.56
CA VAL A 302 -15.34 -7.48 -23.78
C VAL A 302 -16.48 -8.24 -24.48
N ARG A 303 -17.38 -8.90 -23.73
CA ARG A 303 -18.52 -9.58 -24.33
C ARG A 303 -19.48 -8.61 -25.02
N LEU A 304 -19.68 -7.41 -24.48
CA LEU A 304 -20.46 -6.35 -25.13
C LEU A 304 -19.88 -5.90 -26.48
N LEU A 305 -18.56 -6.01 -26.66
CA LEU A 305 -17.89 -5.76 -27.95
C LEU A 305 -18.01 -6.96 -28.90
N SER A 306 -18.15 -8.17 -28.37
CA SER A 306 -18.20 -9.42 -29.13
C SER A 306 -19.60 -9.79 -29.64
N MET A 307 -20.65 -9.44 -28.90
CA MET A 307 -22.00 -9.94 -29.17
C MET A 307 -22.75 -9.06 -30.17
N PRO A 308 -23.49 -9.64 -31.13
CA PRO A 308 -24.24 -8.89 -32.13
C PRO A 308 -25.53 -8.27 -31.58
N LEU A 309 -26.15 -8.89 -30.57
CA LEU A 309 -27.40 -8.44 -29.97
C LEU A 309 -27.20 -8.08 -28.51
N VAL A 310 -27.62 -6.87 -28.13
CA VAL A 310 -27.56 -6.40 -26.74
C VAL A 310 -28.35 -7.31 -25.79
N ARG A 311 -29.46 -7.89 -26.26
CA ARG A 311 -30.28 -8.82 -25.46
C ARG A 311 -29.52 -10.07 -25.02
N ASP A 312 -28.61 -10.59 -25.86
CA ASP A 312 -27.80 -11.76 -25.51
C ASP A 312 -26.75 -11.38 -24.46
N TRP A 313 -26.21 -10.17 -24.55
CA TRP A 313 -25.32 -9.62 -23.54
C TRP A 313 -26.04 -9.38 -22.21
N GLU A 314 -27.25 -8.84 -22.23
CA GLU A 314 -28.07 -8.66 -21.03
C GLU A 314 -28.33 -9.99 -20.32
N ARG A 315 -28.62 -11.06 -21.07
CA ARG A 315 -28.77 -12.41 -20.50
C ARG A 315 -27.49 -12.93 -19.85
N PHE A 316 -26.32 -12.73 -20.50
CA PHE A 316 -25.04 -13.08 -19.87
C PHE A 316 -24.83 -12.35 -18.54
N VAL A 317 -25.15 -11.05 -18.49
CA VAL A 317 -24.98 -10.24 -17.27
C VAL A 317 -25.97 -10.66 -16.17
N ASP A 318 -27.21 -10.96 -16.53
CA ASP A 318 -28.28 -11.21 -15.56
C ASP A 318 -28.38 -12.69 -15.12
N GLU A 319 -28.01 -13.63 -15.99
CA GLU A 319 -28.20 -15.08 -15.80
C GLU A 319 -26.86 -15.86 -15.71
N GLU A 320 -25.71 -15.20 -15.89
CA GLU A 320 -24.37 -15.81 -15.95
C GLU A 320 -24.26 -16.97 -16.96
N GLU A 321 -25.10 -17.00 -17.99
CA GLU A 321 -25.04 -18.03 -19.03
C GLU A 321 -23.71 -17.94 -19.79
N GLU A 322 -22.88 -18.98 -19.69
CA GLU A 322 -21.72 -19.14 -20.56
C GLU A 322 -22.19 -19.15 -22.01
N GLY A 323 -21.98 -18.02 -22.71
CA GLY A 323 -22.31 -17.87 -24.12
C GLY A 323 -21.65 -18.94 -24.99
N SER A 324 -22.03 -19.03 -26.25
CA SER A 324 -21.47 -20.07 -27.14
C SER A 324 -19.94 -19.99 -27.24
N GLU A 325 -19.29 -21.11 -27.53
CA GLU A 325 -17.83 -21.16 -27.77
C GLU A 325 -17.38 -20.16 -28.85
N GLU A 326 -18.25 -19.83 -29.81
CA GLU A 326 -17.97 -18.83 -30.83
C GLU A 326 -17.91 -17.40 -30.24
N VAL A 327 -18.82 -17.08 -29.32
CA VAL A 327 -18.81 -15.81 -28.60
C VAL A 327 -17.56 -15.71 -27.73
N GLN A 328 -17.19 -16.79 -27.02
CA GLN A 328 -15.96 -16.83 -26.25
C GLN A 328 -14.72 -16.58 -27.12
N ARG A 329 -14.57 -17.32 -28.22
CA ARG A 329 -13.46 -17.13 -29.18
C ARG A 329 -13.42 -15.73 -29.80
N ARG A 330 -14.57 -15.04 -29.90
CA ARG A 330 -14.61 -13.66 -30.37
C ARG A 330 -14.21 -12.69 -29.27
N ALA A 331 -14.68 -12.89 -28.03
CA ALA A 331 -14.27 -12.12 -26.87
C ALA A 331 -12.75 -12.22 -26.64
N ASP A 332 -12.19 -13.44 -26.68
CA ASP A 332 -10.75 -13.67 -26.51
C ASP A 332 -9.93 -12.94 -27.57
N ARG A 333 -10.35 -12.99 -28.85
CA ARG A 333 -9.68 -12.26 -29.93
C ARG A 333 -9.72 -10.74 -29.74
N ILE A 334 -10.84 -10.20 -29.26
CA ILE A 334 -10.96 -8.76 -28.96
C ILE A 334 -10.03 -8.40 -27.80
N LEU A 335 -10.04 -9.19 -26.72
CA LEU A 335 -9.19 -8.96 -25.57
C LEU A 335 -7.70 -9.01 -25.95
N VAL A 336 -7.27 -10.01 -26.72
CA VAL A 336 -5.88 -10.07 -27.24
C VAL A 336 -5.50 -8.79 -28.02
N GLY A 337 -6.43 -8.25 -28.83
CA GLY A 337 -6.23 -6.97 -29.51
C GLY A 337 -5.98 -5.82 -28.53
N ILE A 338 -6.82 -5.68 -27.51
CA ILE A 338 -6.70 -4.67 -26.46
C ILE A 338 -5.37 -4.81 -25.70
N LEU A 339 -5.00 -6.04 -25.32
CA LEU A 339 -3.76 -6.30 -24.59
C LEU A 339 -2.51 -6.00 -25.42
N ARG A 340 -2.54 -6.23 -26.74
CA ARG A 340 -1.47 -5.84 -27.65
C ARG A 340 -1.31 -4.33 -27.77
N THR A 341 -2.41 -3.59 -27.88
CA THR A 341 -2.39 -2.13 -27.83
C THR A 341 -1.76 -1.63 -26.53
N PHE A 342 -2.05 -2.30 -25.41
CA PHE A 342 -1.43 -1.94 -24.14
C PHE A 342 0.07 -2.27 -24.12
N LEU A 343 0.49 -3.44 -24.62
CA LEU A 343 1.91 -3.79 -24.76
C LEU A 343 2.71 -2.76 -25.56
N ASP A 344 2.18 -2.28 -26.69
CA ASP A 344 2.83 -1.23 -27.49
C ASP A 344 3.07 0.03 -26.65
N LYS A 345 2.09 0.41 -25.81
CA LYS A 345 2.25 1.53 -24.87
C LYS A 345 3.29 1.23 -23.79
N VAL A 346 3.28 0.03 -23.20
CA VAL A 346 4.27 -0.38 -22.19
C VAL A 346 5.68 -0.27 -22.76
N TRP A 347 5.90 -0.73 -23.99
CA TRP A 347 7.19 -0.61 -24.66
C TRP A 347 7.60 0.84 -24.92
N ALA A 348 6.67 1.69 -25.37
CA ALA A 348 6.93 3.11 -25.55
C ALA A 348 7.35 3.79 -24.23
N VAL A 349 6.60 3.55 -23.15
CA VAL A 349 6.90 4.13 -21.82
C VAL A 349 8.26 3.65 -21.31
N LYS A 350 8.58 2.37 -21.45
CA LYS A 350 9.89 1.82 -21.06
C LYS A 350 11.03 2.46 -21.86
N ALA A 351 10.88 2.60 -23.18
CA ALA A 351 11.89 3.24 -24.03
C ALA A 351 12.09 4.72 -23.67
N GLU A 352 11.02 5.46 -23.40
CA GLU A 352 11.12 6.85 -22.93
C GLU A 352 11.81 6.93 -21.56
N LEU A 353 11.51 5.99 -20.64
CA LEU A 353 12.08 5.96 -19.30
C LEU A 353 13.60 5.68 -19.29
N GLU A 354 14.12 4.93 -20.27
CA GLU A 354 15.56 4.68 -20.43
C GLU A 354 16.35 5.97 -20.70
N GLU A 355 15.73 6.95 -21.35
CA GLU A 355 16.35 8.25 -21.67
C GLU A 355 16.23 9.27 -20.53
N VAL A 356 15.45 8.98 -19.48
CA VAL A 356 15.24 9.91 -18.36
C VAL A 356 16.47 9.93 -17.46
N THR A 357 17.05 11.12 -17.29
CA THR A 357 18.18 11.33 -16.36
C THR A 357 17.78 11.99 -15.04
N THR A 358 16.52 12.37 -14.87
CA THR A 358 16.02 13.06 -13.67
C THR A 358 15.77 12.05 -12.53
N GLY A 359 15.91 12.51 -11.29
CA GLY A 359 15.68 11.70 -10.08
C GLY A 359 16.83 10.75 -9.77
N GLU A 360 16.62 9.90 -8.77
CA GLU A 360 17.58 8.89 -8.36
C GLU A 360 17.48 7.63 -9.24
N GLU A 361 18.57 6.87 -9.35
CA GLU A 361 18.59 5.63 -10.13
C GLU A 361 17.56 4.62 -9.66
N GLY A 362 17.44 4.43 -8.33
CA GLY A 362 16.44 3.53 -7.74
C GLY A 362 14.99 3.93 -8.06
N GLN A 363 14.69 5.21 -8.27
CA GLN A 363 13.35 5.67 -8.65
C GLN A 363 13.01 5.27 -10.08
N ARG A 364 13.97 5.45 -11.00
CA ARG A 364 13.83 5.02 -12.40
C ARG A 364 13.76 3.51 -12.52
N GLU A 365 14.59 2.79 -11.76
CA GLU A 365 14.58 1.33 -11.72
C GLU A 365 13.25 0.79 -11.16
N MET A 366 12.69 1.42 -10.13
CA MET A 366 11.38 1.06 -9.57
C MET A 366 10.27 1.17 -10.64
N LEU A 367 10.24 2.27 -11.39
CA LEU A 367 9.30 2.47 -12.50
C LEU A 367 9.49 1.41 -13.59
N MET A 368 10.73 1.17 -14.00
CA MET A 368 11.05 0.18 -15.02
C MET A 368 10.64 -1.23 -14.59
N ASN A 369 10.87 -1.58 -13.32
CA ASN A 369 10.47 -2.86 -12.75
C ASN A 369 8.95 -3.02 -12.75
N ARG A 370 8.20 -1.99 -12.36
CA ARG A 370 6.73 -2.03 -12.43
C ARG A 370 6.23 -2.26 -13.85
N TRP A 371 6.79 -1.58 -14.85
CA TRP A 371 6.40 -1.79 -16.25
C TRP A 371 6.77 -3.18 -16.78
N ARG A 372 7.89 -3.77 -16.34
CA ARG A 372 8.22 -5.17 -16.66
C ARG A 372 7.22 -6.17 -16.07
N GLN A 373 6.70 -5.89 -14.87
CA GLN A 373 5.66 -6.73 -14.26
C GLN A 373 4.34 -6.65 -15.04
N ILE A 374 3.93 -5.44 -15.42
CA ILE A 374 2.76 -5.22 -16.27
C ILE A 374 2.91 -5.94 -17.61
N GLU A 375 4.05 -5.78 -18.29
CA GLU A 375 4.39 -6.49 -19.52
C GLU A 375 4.26 -8.02 -19.35
N GLY A 376 4.82 -8.58 -18.28
CA GLY A 376 4.75 -10.01 -17.98
C GLY A 376 3.31 -10.53 -17.85
N LEU A 377 2.44 -9.80 -17.15
CA LEU A 377 1.03 -10.14 -16.99
C LEU A 377 0.26 -10.08 -18.32
N LEU A 378 0.50 -9.05 -19.12
CA LEU A 378 -0.11 -8.89 -20.44
C LEU A 378 0.29 -10.02 -21.38
N GLU A 379 1.59 -10.32 -21.48
CA GLU A 379 2.08 -11.39 -22.36
C GLU A 379 1.60 -12.78 -21.93
N ALA A 380 1.61 -13.06 -20.62
CA ALA A 380 1.13 -14.33 -20.09
C ALA A 380 -0.36 -14.54 -20.43
N THR A 381 -1.16 -13.47 -20.29
CA THR A 381 -2.58 -13.50 -20.64
C THR A 381 -2.80 -13.69 -22.13
N ILE A 382 -2.07 -12.98 -23.00
CA ILE A 382 -2.17 -13.17 -24.46
C ILE A 382 -1.86 -14.62 -24.84
N ARG A 383 -0.75 -15.19 -24.35
CA ARG A 383 -0.39 -16.59 -24.62
C ARG A 383 -1.50 -17.55 -24.19
N ARG A 384 -2.10 -17.32 -23.02
CA ARG A 384 -3.21 -18.14 -22.49
C ARG A 384 -4.46 -18.07 -23.36
N LEU A 385 -4.79 -16.89 -23.89
CA LEU A 385 -5.98 -16.68 -24.74
C LEU A 385 -5.78 -17.20 -26.17
N GLU A 386 -4.55 -17.23 -26.69
CA GLU A 386 -4.28 -17.73 -28.05
C GLU A 386 -4.17 -19.26 -28.15
N ILE A 387 -4.00 -19.95 -27.02
CA ILE A 387 -3.96 -21.43 -26.95
C ILE A 387 -5.38 -22.03 -26.85
N LYS A 388 -6.35 -21.26 -26.35
CA LYS A 388 -7.76 -21.65 -26.24
C LYS A 388 -8.46 -21.54 -27.60
#